data_AF-J3MR71-F1
#
_entry.id   AF-J3MR71-F1
#
_cell.length_a   1.000
_cell.length_b   1.000
_cell.length_c   1.000
_cell.angle_alpha   90.00
_cell.angle_beta   90.00
_cell.angle_gamma   90.00
#
_symmetry.space_group_name_H-M   'P 1'
#
loop_
_entity.id
_entity.type
_entity.pdbx_description
1 polymer ?
#
loop_
_entity_poly.entity_id
_entity_poly.type
_entity_poly.pdbx_seq_one_letter_code
_entity_poly.pdbx_strand_id
1 'polypeptide(L)'
;MLPPGFSPDLTPALLARDRTNSFSIMEPYRPEVPQELRKARAYAVYPRASLLNHDCLPNACHFDYTDRPGPGNTGIVVRALHDITEGREVCISYFAANWQYKDRQRKLLEDYGFQCECERCQVESKWKLDDDNEGGDGDDTMEEEREECGGDGADDDGMEQEEGGGSSDGEDDFPHAYFFVRYLCNNGDCCGMLAPLPPLPNGEPSHVFECNVCGNLKNEDEIDAPDGGDSSMAD
;
A
#
# COMPACT_ATOMS: atom_id res chain seq x y z
N MET A 1 -1.30 -41.19 0.39
CA MET A 1 -2.45 -40.98 1.30
C MET A 1 -2.15 -39.80 2.20
N LEU A 2 -3.10 -38.90 2.44
CA LEU A 2 -2.90 -37.74 3.33
C LEU A 2 -2.80 -38.20 4.80
N PRO A 3 -2.14 -37.41 5.69
CA PRO A 3 -2.08 -37.73 7.11
C PRO A 3 -3.47 -37.82 7.75
N PRO A 4 -3.65 -38.60 8.84
CA PRO A 4 -4.89 -38.64 9.59
C PRO A 4 -5.38 -37.24 9.97
N GLY A 5 -6.65 -36.94 9.71
CA GLY A 5 -7.26 -35.63 9.95
C GLY A 5 -7.20 -34.64 8.78
N PHE A 6 -6.47 -34.95 7.70
CA PHE A 6 -6.45 -34.14 6.48
C PHE A 6 -7.29 -34.79 5.38
N SER A 7 -8.21 -34.02 4.80
CA SER A 7 -8.94 -34.38 3.59
C SER A 7 -8.41 -33.60 2.38
N PRO A 8 -8.66 -34.09 1.15
CA PRO A 8 -8.38 -33.35 -0.07
C PRO A 8 -9.08 -31.99 -0.13
N ASP A 9 -10.21 -31.79 0.56
CA ASP A 9 -10.92 -30.50 0.60
C ASP A 9 -10.39 -29.58 1.72
N LEU A 10 -9.96 -30.14 2.85
CA LEU A 10 -9.43 -29.36 3.96
C LEU A 10 -8.07 -28.74 3.61
N THR A 11 -7.24 -29.48 2.87
CA THR A 11 -5.92 -29.02 2.46
C THR A 11 -5.95 -27.70 1.67
N PRO A 12 -6.69 -27.57 0.55
CA PRO A 12 -6.77 -26.33 -0.21
C PRO A 12 -7.45 -25.21 0.59
N ALA A 13 -8.44 -25.53 1.44
CA ALA A 13 -9.06 -24.53 2.31
C ALA A 13 -8.05 -23.92 3.30
N LEU A 14 -7.17 -24.75 3.89
CA LEU A 14 -6.12 -24.27 4.77
C LEU A 14 -5.04 -23.46 4.02
N LEU A 15 -4.64 -23.91 2.82
CA LEU A 15 -3.68 -23.17 1.99
C LEU A 15 -4.22 -21.80 1.56
N ALA A 16 -5.51 -21.72 1.21
CA ALA A 16 -6.15 -20.45 0.86
C ALA A 16 -6.18 -19.48 2.05
N ARG A 17 -6.45 -19.99 3.27
CA ARG A 17 -6.39 -19.20 4.51
C ARG A 17 -4.97 -18.75 4.83
N ASP A 18 -3.99 -19.64 4.73
CA ASP A 18 -2.58 -19.33 4.98
C ASP A 18 -2.09 -18.21 4.04
N ARG A 19 -2.38 -18.31 2.73
CA ARG A 19 -2.01 -17.30 1.74
C ARG A 19 -2.56 -15.91 2.04
N THR A 20 -3.78 -15.83 2.59
CA THR A 20 -4.48 -14.55 2.82
C THR A 20 -4.30 -13.97 4.22
N ASN A 21 -3.76 -14.76 5.17
CA ASN A 21 -3.67 -14.37 6.58
C ASN A 21 -2.24 -14.43 7.14
N SER A 22 -1.26 -14.82 6.32
CA SER A 22 0.15 -14.88 6.72
C SER A 22 0.82 -13.51 6.66
N PHE A 23 1.79 -13.32 7.55
CA PHE A 23 2.63 -12.14 7.63
C PHE A 23 4.08 -12.55 7.38
N SER A 24 4.78 -11.75 6.58
CA SER A 24 6.22 -11.87 6.41
C SER A 24 6.94 -11.51 7.71
N ILE A 25 7.92 -12.32 8.10
CA ILE A 25 8.89 -12.01 9.13
C ILE A 25 10.17 -11.60 8.41
N MET A 26 10.63 -10.38 8.64
CA MET A 26 11.75 -9.80 7.94
C MET A 26 13.08 -10.18 8.61
N GLU A 27 14.16 -10.19 7.82
CA GLU A 27 15.52 -10.21 8.36
C GLU A 27 15.72 -9.03 9.31
N PRO A 28 16.52 -9.16 10.38
CA PRO A 28 16.76 -8.04 11.29
C PRO A 28 17.49 -6.91 10.56
N TYR A 29 17.12 -5.67 10.86
CA TYR A 29 17.87 -4.51 10.39
C TYR A 29 19.30 -4.54 10.95
N ARG A 30 20.29 -4.33 10.08
CA ARG A 30 21.71 -4.27 10.45
C ARG A 30 22.33 -3.04 9.80
N PRO A 31 22.53 -1.93 10.52
CA PRO A 31 23.06 -0.70 9.95
C PRO A 31 24.48 -0.87 9.40
N GLU A 32 25.23 -1.88 9.85
CA GLU A 32 26.59 -2.17 9.38
C GLU A 32 26.62 -2.91 8.04
N VAL A 33 25.49 -3.43 7.57
CA VAL A 33 25.37 -4.14 6.30
C VAL A 33 24.54 -3.28 5.37
N PRO A 34 25.14 -2.62 4.36
CA PRO A 34 24.39 -1.87 3.37
C PRO A 34 23.43 -2.82 2.65
N GLN A 35 22.16 -2.75 3.01
CA GLN A 35 21.07 -3.41 2.33
C GLN A 35 20.04 -2.35 2.01
N GLU A 36 19.71 -2.22 0.73
CA GLU A 36 18.63 -1.34 0.29
C GLU A 36 17.30 -1.73 0.96
N LEU A 37 17.05 -3.05 1.12
CA LEU A 37 15.84 -3.61 1.73
C LEU A 37 16.10 -4.89 2.51
N ARG A 38 15.37 -5.07 3.62
CA ARG A 38 15.32 -6.35 4.37
C ARG A 38 14.54 -7.37 3.56
N LYS A 39 14.96 -8.63 3.59
CA LYS A 39 14.24 -9.73 2.91
C LYS A 39 13.29 -10.42 3.87
N ALA A 40 12.22 -11.02 3.33
CA ALA A 40 11.40 -11.93 4.10
C ALA A 40 12.19 -13.22 4.39
N ARG A 41 12.33 -13.56 5.67
CA ARG A 41 13.05 -14.76 6.16
C ARG A 41 12.10 -15.93 6.39
N ALA A 42 10.87 -15.64 6.81
CA ALA A 42 9.84 -16.63 7.11
C ALA A 42 8.44 -16.00 6.95
N TYR A 43 7.42 -16.84 7.02
CA TYR A 43 6.02 -16.44 7.11
C TYR A 43 5.40 -17.03 8.37
N ALA A 44 4.47 -16.30 8.98
CA ALA A 44 3.74 -16.77 10.14
C ALA A 44 2.29 -16.27 10.13
N VAL A 45 1.40 -17.07 10.70
CA VAL A 45 -0.01 -16.70 10.89
C VAL A 45 -0.20 -16.22 12.32
N TYR A 46 -0.73 -15.00 12.46
CA TYR A 46 -1.02 -14.38 13.75
C TYR A 46 -2.53 -14.14 13.86
N PRO A 47 -3.31 -15.06 14.46
CA PRO A 47 -4.78 -14.99 14.41
C PRO A 47 -5.39 -13.65 14.87
N ARG A 48 -4.74 -12.95 15.79
CA ARG A 48 -5.18 -11.61 16.24
C ARG A 48 -4.86 -10.50 15.24
N ALA A 49 -3.70 -10.56 14.58
CA ALA A 49 -3.31 -9.56 13.60
C ALA A 49 -3.99 -9.79 12.24
N SER A 50 -4.34 -11.03 11.90
CA SER A 50 -5.12 -11.37 10.71
C SER A 50 -6.56 -10.82 10.72
N LEU A 51 -7.00 -10.19 11.82
CA LEU A 51 -8.26 -9.47 11.90
C LEU A 51 -8.15 -8.01 11.43
N LEU A 52 -6.93 -7.49 11.25
CA LEU A 52 -6.72 -6.11 10.81
C LEU A 52 -6.99 -5.99 9.32
N ASN A 53 -7.95 -5.15 8.95
CA ASN A 53 -8.32 -4.92 7.57
C ASN A 53 -7.30 -4.03 6.83
N HIS A 54 -7.47 -4.00 5.51
CA HIS A 54 -6.67 -3.17 4.63
C HIS A 54 -7.19 -1.73 4.55
N ASP A 55 -6.27 -0.76 4.53
CA ASP A 55 -6.51 0.58 4.02
C ASP A 55 -5.29 1.03 3.19
N CYS A 56 -5.50 1.76 2.08
CA CYS A 56 -4.42 2.33 1.28
C CYS A 56 -3.78 3.58 1.94
N LEU A 57 -4.42 4.13 2.98
CA LEU A 57 -3.92 5.11 3.93
C LEU A 57 -4.04 4.53 5.35
N PRO A 58 -3.25 3.50 5.68
CA PRO A 58 -3.39 2.81 6.95
C PRO A 58 -3.05 3.72 8.13
N ASN A 59 -3.65 3.45 9.29
CA ASN A 59 -3.32 4.14 10.54
C ASN A 59 -2.41 3.31 11.45
N ALA A 60 -2.10 2.07 11.08
CA ALA A 60 -1.15 1.22 11.76
C ALA A 60 -0.26 0.42 10.79
N CYS A 61 0.91 0.00 11.27
CA CYS A 61 1.74 -0.98 10.58
C CYS A 61 2.37 -1.95 11.59
N HIS A 62 2.75 -3.13 11.11
CA HIS A 62 3.37 -4.16 11.94
C HIS A 62 4.89 -4.11 11.84
N PHE A 63 5.55 -4.45 12.93
CA PHE A 63 7.00 -4.58 13.05
C PHE A 63 7.35 -5.93 13.64
N ASP A 64 8.43 -6.51 13.16
CA ASP A 64 9.03 -7.72 13.67
C ASP A 64 10.45 -7.43 14.14
N TYR A 65 10.86 -8.13 15.19
CA TYR A 65 12.17 -7.93 15.79
C TYR A 65 12.83 -9.27 16.10
N THR A 66 13.33 -9.88 15.02
CA THR A 66 14.00 -11.16 15.05
C THR A 66 15.41 -11.07 15.65
N ASP A 67 15.96 -12.21 16.05
CA ASP A 67 17.35 -12.36 16.54
C ASP A 67 17.72 -11.52 17.80
N ARG A 68 16.73 -11.03 18.58
CA ARG A 68 16.99 -10.38 19.87
C ARG A 68 17.38 -11.41 20.94
N PRO A 69 18.17 -11.02 21.96
CA PRO A 69 18.40 -11.88 23.11
C PRO A 69 17.09 -12.18 23.86
N GLY A 70 16.85 -13.46 24.19
CA GLY A 70 15.69 -13.90 24.96
C GLY A 70 14.55 -14.52 24.12
N PRO A 71 13.39 -14.81 24.74
CA PRO A 71 12.23 -15.34 24.04
C PRO A 71 11.49 -14.26 23.24
N GLY A 72 10.62 -14.67 22.31
CA GLY A 72 9.73 -13.75 21.58
C GLY A 72 10.24 -13.24 20.23
N ASN A 73 11.30 -13.85 19.68
CA ASN A 73 11.91 -13.49 18.39
C ASN A 73 11.04 -13.76 17.15
N THR A 74 9.81 -14.22 17.33
CA THR A 74 8.81 -14.40 16.27
C THR A 74 7.52 -13.64 16.58
N GLY A 75 7.57 -12.67 17.50
CA GLY A 75 6.44 -11.79 17.78
C GLY A 75 6.40 -10.65 16.77
N ILE A 76 5.19 -10.19 16.46
CA ILE A 76 4.97 -8.91 15.77
C ILE A 76 4.36 -7.89 16.74
N VAL A 77 4.66 -6.62 16.51
CA VAL A 77 4.10 -5.48 17.22
C VAL A 77 3.39 -4.61 16.19
N VAL A 78 2.12 -4.32 16.42
CA VAL A 78 1.37 -3.36 15.60
C VAL A 78 1.45 -2.00 16.28
N ARG A 79 1.94 -0.99 15.55
CA ARG A 79 2.08 0.38 16.03
C ARG A 79 1.21 1.30 15.19
N ALA A 80 0.58 2.27 15.85
CA ALA A 80 -0.12 3.35 15.18
C ALA A 80 0.90 4.27 14.50
N LEU A 81 0.58 4.77 13.30
CA LEU A 81 1.37 5.78 12.59
C LEU A 81 1.15 7.17 13.19
N HIS A 82 -0.08 7.43 13.61
CA HIS A 82 -0.56 8.69 14.19
C HIS A 82 -1.72 8.40 15.15
N ASP A 83 -2.26 9.45 15.79
CA ASP A 83 -3.39 9.31 16.70
C ASP A 83 -4.61 8.66 16.01
N ILE A 84 -5.24 7.71 16.71
CA ILE A 84 -6.44 6.99 16.25
C ILE A 84 -7.57 7.36 17.21
N THR A 85 -8.61 7.99 16.67
CA THR A 85 -9.79 8.37 17.45
C THR A 85 -10.60 7.16 17.88
N GLU A 86 -11.23 7.24 19.05
CA GLU A 86 -12.11 6.18 19.55
C GLU A 86 -13.21 5.84 18.53
N GLY A 87 -13.45 4.55 18.32
CA GLY A 87 -14.41 4.04 17.34
C GLY A 87 -13.89 3.96 15.91
N ARG A 88 -12.70 4.50 15.60
CA ARG A 88 -12.06 4.31 14.30
C ARG A 88 -11.42 2.92 14.22
N GLU A 89 -11.63 2.24 13.10
CA GLU A 89 -11.02 0.94 12.83
C GLU A 89 -9.49 1.06 12.71
N VAL A 90 -8.77 0.04 13.18
CA VAL A 90 -7.31 -0.07 13.00
C VAL A 90 -7.04 -0.85 11.73
N CYS A 91 -6.45 -0.20 10.74
CA CYS A 91 -6.16 -0.78 9.44
C CYS A 91 -4.67 -0.74 9.13
N ILE A 92 -4.19 -1.76 8.42
CA ILE A 92 -2.81 -1.88 7.92
C ILE A 92 -2.79 -1.88 6.40
N SER A 93 -1.66 -1.59 5.78
CA SER A 93 -1.50 -1.85 4.34
C SER A 93 -1.04 -3.30 4.13
N TYR A 94 -1.60 -3.99 3.14
CA TYR A 94 -1.22 -5.36 2.77
C TYR A 94 -0.03 -5.40 1.81
N PHE A 95 0.34 -4.24 1.24
CA PHE A 95 1.44 -4.07 0.29
C PHE A 95 2.11 -2.69 0.49
N ALA A 96 3.15 -2.40 -0.29
CA ALA A 96 3.80 -1.09 -0.28
C ALA A 96 2.85 0.02 -0.73
N ALA A 97 2.86 1.16 -0.03
CA ALA A 97 1.83 2.18 -0.20
C ALA A 97 1.95 3.02 -1.48
N ASN A 98 3.07 2.98 -2.19
CA ASN A 98 3.33 3.80 -3.36
C ASN A 98 2.72 3.26 -4.67
N TRP A 99 2.01 2.12 -4.64
CA TRP A 99 1.44 1.50 -5.83
C TRP A 99 0.32 2.34 -6.44
N GLN A 100 0.17 2.29 -7.77
CA GLN A 100 -0.89 2.98 -8.51
C GLN A 100 -2.28 2.38 -8.22
N TYR A 101 -3.33 3.18 -8.35
CA TYR A 101 -4.71 2.79 -8.07
C TYR A 101 -5.11 1.45 -8.71
N LYS A 102 -4.88 1.33 -10.04
CA LYS A 102 -5.22 0.13 -10.81
C LYS A 102 -4.53 -1.12 -10.25
N ASP A 103 -3.25 -1.03 -9.89
CA ASP A 103 -2.48 -2.16 -9.37
C ASP A 103 -2.93 -2.58 -7.98
N ARG A 104 -3.24 -1.60 -7.11
CA ARG A 104 -3.79 -1.88 -5.77
C ARG A 104 -5.13 -2.60 -5.85
N GLN A 105 -6.07 -2.09 -6.66
CA GLN A 105 -7.38 -2.72 -6.83
C GLN A 105 -7.27 -4.12 -7.44
N ARG A 106 -6.45 -4.30 -8.47
CA ARG A 106 -6.19 -5.62 -9.07
C ARG A 106 -5.64 -6.60 -8.04
N LYS A 107 -4.61 -6.22 -7.28
CA LYS A 107 -4.00 -7.07 -6.25
C LYS A 107 -5.00 -7.48 -5.17
N LEU A 108 -5.83 -6.56 -4.69
CA LEU A 108 -6.83 -6.85 -3.66
C LEU A 108 -7.92 -7.79 -4.17
N LEU A 109 -8.36 -7.59 -5.42
CA LEU A 109 -9.37 -8.45 -6.02
C LEU A 109 -8.82 -9.87 -6.27
N GLU A 110 -7.63 -9.99 -6.84
CA GLU A 110 -7.04 -11.28 -7.22
C GLU A 110 -6.57 -12.12 -6.02
N ASP A 111 -5.93 -11.51 -5.02
CA ASP A 111 -5.37 -12.25 -3.89
C ASP A 111 -6.30 -12.31 -2.68
N TYR A 112 -7.13 -11.30 -2.46
CA TYR A 112 -7.96 -11.17 -1.26
C TYR A 112 -9.47 -11.18 -1.56
N GLY A 113 -9.88 -11.07 -2.83
CA GLY A 113 -11.27 -11.19 -3.24
C GLY A 113 -12.15 -9.97 -2.91
N PHE A 114 -11.58 -8.77 -2.73
CA PHE A 114 -12.35 -7.56 -2.45
C PHE A 114 -11.81 -6.32 -3.19
N GLN A 115 -12.66 -5.29 -3.33
CA GLN A 115 -12.30 -3.96 -3.84
C GLN A 115 -12.17 -2.98 -2.66
N CYS A 116 -11.11 -2.17 -2.64
CA CYS A 116 -10.90 -1.21 -1.55
C CYS A 116 -11.66 0.09 -1.82
N GLU A 117 -12.44 0.53 -0.84
CA GLU A 117 -13.25 1.76 -0.90
C GLU A 117 -12.74 2.84 0.07
N CYS A 118 -11.46 2.79 0.49
CA CYS A 118 -10.87 3.81 1.36
C CYS A 118 -10.87 5.20 0.71
N GLU A 119 -10.67 6.26 1.52
CA GLU A 119 -10.67 7.66 1.06
C GLU A 119 -9.75 7.89 -0.16
N ARG A 120 -8.52 7.35 -0.11
CA ARG A 120 -7.60 7.42 -1.24
C ARG A 120 -8.15 6.79 -2.50
N CYS A 121 -8.76 5.61 -2.40
CA CYS A 121 -9.34 4.93 -3.55
C CYS A 121 -10.57 5.70 -4.09
N GLN A 122 -11.38 6.29 -3.23
CA GLN A 122 -12.51 7.13 -3.67
C GLN A 122 -12.06 8.39 -4.41
N VAL A 123 -10.95 9.01 -3.98
CA VAL A 123 -10.35 10.16 -4.67
C VAL A 123 -9.73 9.73 -6.00
N GLU A 124 -8.81 8.77 -5.97
CA GLU A 124 -8.05 8.33 -7.16
C GLU A 124 -8.93 7.66 -8.22
N SER A 125 -10.06 7.05 -7.86
CA SER A 125 -11.02 6.49 -8.83
C SER A 125 -11.65 7.53 -9.77
N LYS A 126 -11.65 8.81 -9.36
CA LYS A 126 -12.22 9.92 -10.13
C LYS A 126 -11.18 10.62 -10.99
N TRP A 127 -9.90 10.33 -10.79
CA TRP A 127 -8.84 10.84 -11.64
C TRP A 127 -9.03 10.21 -13.02
N LYS A 128 -9.36 11.06 -14.00
CA LYS A 128 -9.51 10.58 -15.37
C LYS A 128 -8.19 9.93 -15.78
N LEU A 129 -8.31 8.80 -16.46
CA LEU A 129 -7.19 8.15 -17.14
C LEU A 129 -6.81 9.02 -18.34
N ASP A 130 -6.30 10.22 -18.10
CA ASP A 130 -5.89 11.14 -19.16
C ASP A 130 -4.51 10.74 -19.76
N ASP A 131 -4.07 9.50 -19.56
CA ASP A 131 -2.74 8.98 -19.96
C ASP A 131 -2.81 7.89 -21.06
N ASP A 132 -3.96 7.72 -21.73
CA ASP A 132 -4.09 6.80 -22.87
C ASP A 132 -4.00 7.52 -24.25
N ASN A 133 -3.33 8.67 -24.36
CA ASN A 133 -3.10 9.33 -25.65
C ASN A 133 -1.68 9.89 -25.85
N GLU A 134 -0.75 9.01 -26.22
CA GLU A 134 0.41 9.19 -27.14
C GLU A 134 1.34 7.96 -26.96
N GLY A 135 1.66 7.05 -27.88
CA GLY A 135 1.39 6.77 -29.29
C GLY A 135 2.39 5.66 -29.71
N GLY A 136 2.00 4.70 -30.56
CA GLY A 136 2.93 3.66 -31.01
C GLY A 136 2.31 2.50 -31.77
N ASP A 137 2.13 2.73 -33.08
CA ASP A 137 1.79 1.77 -34.14
C ASP A 137 2.59 0.46 -34.07
N GLY A 138 1.93 -0.67 -34.32
CA GLY A 138 2.49 -2.01 -34.18
C GLY A 138 1.51 -3.11 -34.56
N ASP A 139 1.11 -3.10 -35.84
CA ASP A 139 0.61 -4.25 -36.59
C ASP A 139 1.40 -5.53 -36.29
N ASP A 140 0.71 -6.61 -35.87
CA ASP A 140 0.93 -7.95 -36.41
C ASP A 140 -0.13 -8.97 -35.93
N THR A 141 -1.02 -9.29 -36.86
CA THR A 141 -1.55 -10.64 -37.23
C THR A 141 -2.33 -11.56 -36.24
N MET A 142 -3.65 -11.62 -36.47
CA MET A 142 -4.62 -12.76 -36.58
C MET A 142 -4.13 -14.18 -36.15
N GLU A 143 -4.85 -15.03 -35.38
CA GLU A 143 -6.12 -15.77 -35.58
C GLU A 143 -6.57 -16.31 -34.17
N GLU A 144 -7.83 -16.53 -33.78
CA GLU A 144 -8.81 -17.52 -34.27
C GLU A 144 -10.25 -17.21 -33.78
N GLU A 145 -11.18 -17.32 -34.73
CA GLU A 145 -12.53 -17.93 -34.71
C GLU A 145 -13.61 -17.65 -33.63
N ARG A 146 -14.67 -16.98 -34.14
CA ARG A 146 -16.13 -17.27 -34.03
C ARG A 146 -16.79 -17.32 -32.64
N GLU A 147 -17.80 -16.47 -32.45
CA GLU A 147 -19.23 -16.87 -32.57
C GLU A 147 -20.10 -15.64 -32.91
N GLU A 148 -21.04 -15.84 -33.84
CA GLU A 148 -22.02 -14.87 -34.32
C GLU A 148 -23.23 -14.78 -33.37
N CYS A 149 -23.73 -13.57 -33.11
CA CYS A 149 -25.18 -13.35 -33.14
C CYS A 149 -25.49 -11.95 -33.67
N GLY A 150 -26.25 -11.90 -34.76
CA GLY A 150 -26.70 -10.68 -35.42
C GLY A 150 -27.94 -10.06 -34.76
N GLY A 151 -28.22 -8.81 -35.13
CA GLY A 151 -29.42 -8.07 -34.77
C GLY A 151 -29.33 -6.62 -35.22
N ASP A 152 -30.02 -6.31 -36.32
CA ASP A 152 -29.95 -5.09 -37.13
C ASP A 152 -30.56 -3.81 -36.53
N GLY A 153 -29.96 -2.66 -36.90
CA GLY A 153 -30.60 -1.38 -37.32
C GLY A 153 -31.28 -0.51 -36.25
N ALA A 154 -31.38 0.82 -36.35
CA ALA A 154 -30.86 1.87 -37.25
C ALA A 154 -31.25 3.23 -36.61
N ASP A 155 -30.52 4.32 -36.94
CA ASP A 155 -30.95 5.74 -36.95
C ASP A 155 -31.29 6.39 -35.57
N ASP A 156 -31.09 7.68 -35.23
CA ASP A 156 -30.64 8.94 -35.84
C ASP A 156 -30.68 10.04 -34.73
N ASP A 157 -30.02 11.17 -34.98
CA ASP A 157 -30.17 12.51 -34.38
C ASP A 157 -29.69 12.87 -32.95
N GLY A 158 -28.93 13.98 -32.88
CA GLY A 158 -29.03 14.92 -31.74
C GLY A 158 -27.75 15.63 -31.27
N MET A 159 -27.18 16.52 -32.09
CA MET A 159 -26.24 17.56 -31.64
C MET A 159 -26.89 18.49 -30.59
N GLU A 160 -26.25 18.69 -29.44
CA GLU A 160 -26.25 20.01 -28.77
C GLU A 160 -24.83 20.28 -28.22
N GLN A 161 -24.18 21.28 -28.84
CA GLN A 161 -22.98 21.94 -28.34
C GLN A 161 -23.43 22.98 -27.31
N GLU A 162 -22.91 22.90 -26.09
CA GLU A 162 -22.92 24.01 -25.15
C GLU A 162 -21.45 24.32 -24.80
N GLU A 163 -20.87 25.23 -25.58
CA GLU A 163 -19.64 25.94 -25.28
C GLU A 163 -19.97 27.01 -24.22
N GLY A 164 -19.55 26.78 -22.98
CA GLY A 164 -19.71 27.69 -21.85
C GLY A 164 -18.38 27.87 -21.13
N GLY A 165 -17.62 28.88 -21.54
CA GLY A 165 -16.25 29.12 -21.16
C GLY A 165 -15.98 29.36 -19.66
N GLY A 166 -14.85 28.78 -19.22
CA GLY A 166 -13.80 29.48 -18.49
C GLY A 166 -14.01 29.73 -17.00
N SER A 167 -13.20 29.03 -16.18
CA SER A 167 -12.23 29.66 -15.28
C SER A 167 -11.27 28.60 -14.74
N SER A 168 -9.98 28.89 -14.90
CA SER A 168 -8.86 28.28 -14.17
C SER A 168 -9.08 28.35 -12.66
N ASP A 169 -8.37 27.49 -11.94
CA ASP A 169 -8.13 27.49 -10.48
C ASP A 169 -8.92 26.43 -9.71
N GLY A 170 -8.39 25.20 -9.74
CA GLY A 170 -8.51 24.26 -8.64
C GLY A 170 -7.14 23.63 -8.49
N GLU A 171 -6.43 23.97 -7.41
CA GLU A 171 -5.23 23.27 -6.98
C GLU A 171 -5.47 21.76 -7.10
N ASP A 172 -4.54 21.03 -7.72
CA ASP A 172 -4.47 19.56 -7.71
C ASP A 172 -4.20 19.09 -6.27
N ASP A 173 -5.17 19.35 -5.38
CA ASP A 173 -5.06 19.10 -3.96
C ASP A 173 -5.21 17.59 -3.79
N PHE A 174 -4.09 16.87 -3.86
CA PHE A 174 -4.02 15.49 -3.42
C PHE A 174 -4.18 15.55 -1.90
N PRO A 175 -5.40 15.31 -1.35
CA PRO A 175 -5.72 15.65 0.04
C PRO A 175 -4.97 14.74 1.03
N HIS A 176 -4.22 13.78 0.50
CA HIS A 176 -3.44 12.79 1.23
C HIS A 176 -1.93 12.92 0.95
N ALA A 177 -1.46 13.94 0.22
CA ALA A 177 -0.03 14.15 -0.05
C ALA A 177 0.81 14.16 1.23
N TYR A 178 0.31 14.87 2.25
CA TYR A 178 0.93 14.96 3.56
C TYR A 178 1.13 13.59 4.22
N PHE A 179 0.20 12.65 4.02
CA PHE A 179 0.32 11.29 4.54
C PHE A 179 1.58 10.60 4.01
N PHE A 180 1.85 10.71 2.71
CA PHE A 180 3.02 10.08 2.11
C PHE A 180 4.31 10.78 2.48
N VAL A 181 4.32 12.12 2.51
CA VAL A 181 5.50 12.88 2.98
C VAL A 181 5.88 12.49 4.41
N ARG A 182 4.87 12.29 5.25
CA ARG A 182 5.06 12.04 6.67
C ARG A 182 5.33 10.59 7.03
N TYR A 183 4.55 9.67 6.50
CA TYR A 183 4.52 8.29 6.94
C TYR A 183 5.11 7.30 5.92
N LEU A 184 5.50 7.74 4.72
CA LEU A 184 6.20 6.88 3.76
C LEU A 184 7.71 7.02 3.93
N CYS A 185 8.41 5.89 3.94
CA CYS A 185 9.87 5.86 3.96
C CYS A 185 10.46 6.40 2.66
N ASN A 186 11.40 7.34 2.77
CA ASN A 186 12.12 7.97 1.67
C ASN A 186 13.50 7.34 1.39
N ASN A 187 13.80 6.18 1.99
CA ASN A 187 15.06 5.49 1.78
C ASN A 187 15.03 4.65 0.49
N GLY A 188 15.53 5.23 -0.61
CA GLY A 188 15.58 4.57 -1.91
C GLY A 188 14.20 4.05 -2.34
N ASP A 189 14.15 2.80 -2.80
CA ASP A 189 12.91 2.16 -3.27
C ASP A 189 12.08 1.50 -2.16
N CYS A 190 12.31 1.84 -0.88
CA CYS A 190 11.74 1.10 0.25
C CYS A 190 10.22 1.12 0.36
N CYS A 191 9.63 2.31 0.26
CA CYS A 191 8.17 2.49 0.27
C CYS A 191 7.44 1.85 1.47
N GLY A 192 8.17 1.59 2.57
CA GLY A 192 7.62 1.11 3.83
C GLY A 192 6.97 2.23 4.63
N MET A 193 6.21 1.86 5.66
CA MET A 193 5.55 2.81 6.56
C MET A 193 6.40 3.14 7.77
N LEU A 194 6.44 4.42 8.11
CA LEU A 194 7.09 4.98 9.28
C LEU A 194 6.09 5.07 10.44
N ALA A 195 6.43 4.49 11.58
CA ALA A 195 5.68 4.67 12.82
C ALA A 195 6.63 5.14 13.95
N PRO A 196 6.14 5.98 14.88
CA PRO A 196 6.95 6.45 16.01
C PRO A 196 7.45 5.26 16.84
N LEU A 197 8.68 5.35 17.34
CA LEU A 197 9.20 4.45 18.37
C LEU A 197 8.28 4.46 19.61
N PRO A 198 8.33 3.42 20.45
CA PRO A 198 7.58 3.41 21.70
C PRO A 198 7.76 4.71 22.50
N PRO A 199 6.71 5.17 23.21
CA PRO A 199 6.79 6.39 24.01
C PRO A 199 7.98 6.39 24.96
N LEU A 200 8.50 7.59 25.22
CA LEU A 200 9.55 7.80 26.19
C LEU A 200 9.07 7.39 27.60
N PRO A 201 9.98 7.11 28.56
CA PRO A 201 9.59 6.69 29.92
C PRO A 201 8.70 7.69 30.68
N ASN A 202 8.70 8.96 30.27
CA ASN A 202 7.84 10.02 30.80
C ASN A 202 6.43 10.03 30.17
N GLY A 203 6.15 9.16 29.21
CA GLY A 203 4.88 9.07 28.49
C GLY A 203 4.78 9.96 27.26
N GLU A 204 5.79 10.77 26.96
CA GLU A 204 5.80 11.62 25.77
C GLU A 204 5.96 10.78 24.49
N PRO A 205 5.30 11.16 23.38
CA PRO A 205 5.52 10.54 22.07
C PRO A 205 6.98 10.58 21.63
N SER A 206 7.40 9.57 20.86
CA SER A 206 8.71 9.59 20.23
C SER A 206 8.70 10.49 19.00
N HIS A 207 9.65 11.42 18.92
CA HIS A 207 9.96 12.20 17.71
C HIS A 207 10.81 11.43 16.70
N VAL A 208 11.13 10.16 16.99
CA VAL A 208 11.87 9.26 16.10
C VAL A 208 10.93 8.20 15.56
N PHE A 209 10.91 8.06 14.24
CA PHE A 209 10.10 7.11 13.49
C PHE A 209 10.98 5.98 12.96
N GLU A 210 10.43 4.77 12.88
CA GLU A 210 11.08 3.57 12.34
C GLU A 210 10.28 3.05 11.15
N CYS A 211 10.98 2.72 10.04
CA CYS A 211 10.36 2.11 8.87
C CYS A 211 10.15 0.61 9.07
N ASN A 212 8.92 0.12 8.83
CA ASN A 212 8.61 -1.29 9.02
C ASN A 212 9.26 -2.23 8.00
N VAL A 213 9.69 -1.72 6.83
CA VAL A 213 10.31 -2.52 5.77
C VAL A 213 11.83 -2.51 5.91
N CYS A 214 12.48 -1.35 5.84
CA CYS A 214 13.95 -1.29 5.88
C CYS A 214 14.53 -1.16 7.29
N GLY A 215 13.75 -0.75 8.30
CA GLY A 215 14.25 -0.49 9.66
C GLY A 215 14.98 0.84 9.82
N ASN A 216 15.04 1.68 8.77
CA ASN A 216 15.65 3.01 8.86
C ASN A 216 14.91 3.88 9.88
N LEU A 217 15.66 4.73 10.58
CA LEU A 217 15.13 5.70 11.53
C LEU A 217 15.09 7.09 10.89
N LYS A 218 14.04 7.85 11.16
CA LYS A 218 13.85 9.22 10.69
C LYS A 218 13.39 10.10 11.86
N ASN A 219 13.97 11.30 12.00
CA ASN A 219 13.49 12.27 12.99
C ASN A 219 12.29 13.05 12.45
N GLU A 220 11.38 13.45 13.33
CA GLU A 220 10.20 14.25 12.98
C GLU A 220 10.56 15.58 12.31
N ASP A 221 11.65 16.22 12.75
CA ASP A 221 12.13 17.47 12.14
C ASP A 221 12.55 17.29 10.66
N GLU A 222 12.98 16.09 10.27
CA GLU A 222 13.32 15.74 8.87
C GLU A 222 12.07 15.40 8.04
N ILE A 223 10.93 15.23 8.70
CA ILE A 223 9.64 14.99 8.06
C ILE A 223 8.93 16.30 7.75
N ASP A 224 8.97 17.24 8.68
CA ASP A 224 8.30 18.53 8.55
C ASP A 224 9.17 19.61 7.89
N ALA A 225 10.41 19.29 7.50
CA ALA A 225 11.25 20.17 6.71
C ALA A 225 10.62 20.40 5.32
N PRO A 226 10.35 21.66 4.90
CA PRO A 226 9.95 21.95 3.53
C PRO A 226 11.06 21.47 2.60
N ASP A 227 10.67 20.86 1.48
CA ASP A 227 11.58 20.34 0.46
C ASP A 227 12.70 21.35 0.24
N GLY A 228 13.91 20.96 0.62
CA GLY A 228 15.09 21.81 0.59
C GLY A 228 15.46 22.08 -0.85
N GLY A 229 14.75 23.02 -1.48
CA GLY A 229 15.17 23.63 -2.72
C GLY A 229 16.58 24.11 -2.53
N ASP A 230 17.52 23.48 -3.23
CA ASP A 230 18.90 23.88 -3.33
C ASP A 230 18.94 25.32 -3.85
N SER A 231 18.97 26.28 -2.92
CA SER A 231 19.30 27.66 -3.18
C SER A 231 20.79 27.86 -2.92
N SER A 232 21.66 27.09 -3.59
CA SER A 232 23.02 27.54 -3.86
C SER A 232 22.97 28.57 -5.01
N MET A 233 22.51 29.78 -4.66
CA MET A 233 22.77 30.96 -5.48
C MET A 233 24.27 31.20 -5.54
N ALA A 234 24.70 31.53 -6.75
CA ALA A 234 26.03 31.91 -7.15
C ALA A 234 26.68 32.94 -6.21
N ASP A 235 27.98 32.74 -5.97
CA ASP A 235 29.00 33.78 -5.92
C ASP A 235 30.32 33.23 -6.48
#